data_AF-A0A7W4NRF3-F1
#
_entry.id   AF-A0A7W4NRF3-F1
#
_cell.length_a   1.000
_cell.length_b   1.000
_cell.length_c   1.000
_cell.angle_alpha   90.00
_cell.angle_beta   90.00
_cell.angle_gamma   90.00
#
_symmetry.space_group_name_H-M   'P 1'
#
loop_
_entity.id
_entity.type
_entity.pdbx_description
1 polymer ?
#
loop_
_entity_poly.entity_id
_entity_poly.type
_entity_poly.pdbx_seq_one_letter_code
_entity_poly.pdbx_strand_id
1 'polypeptide(L)'
;MEKSVGRLERAKQRLTQAQARYEKVSSVESQKARKEDLRRKIIVGGAVLAMVDSDDRAASLLNVVIDGLKSDRDKALFNVSAT
;
A
#
# COMPACT_ATOMS: atom_id res chain seq x y z
N MET A 1 -36.43 33.38 15.14
CA MET A 1 -36.02 31.98 14.85
C MET A 1 -35.30 31.84 13.51
N GLU A 2 -35.80 32.46 12.45
CA GLU A 2 -35.28 32.36 11.07
C GLU A 2 -33.79 32.75 10.90
N LYS A 3 -33.33 33.82 11.56
CA LYS A 3 -31.90 34.22 11.57
C LYS A 3 -30.96 33.19 12.23
N SER A 4 -31.47 32.33 13.11
CA SER A 4 -30.68 31.28 13.76
C SER A 4 -30.54 30.05 12.86
N VAL A 5 -31.61 29.70 12.12
CA VAL A 5 -31.60 28.63 11.12
C VAL A 5 -30.64 28.96 9.97
N GLY A 6 -30.64 30.19 9.45
CA GLY A 6 -29.71 30.61 8.39
C GLY A 6 -28.24 30.73 8.82
N ARG A 7 -27.94 30.79 10.13
CA ARG A 7 -26.56 30.72 10.65
C ARG A 7 -26.09 29.27 10.76
N LEU A 8 -26.98 28.38 11.20
CA LEU A 8 -26.75 26.93 11.24
C LEU A 8 -26.47 26.36 9.85
N GLU A 9 -27.25 26.75 8.84
CA GLU A 9 -27.06 26.23 7.48
C GLU A 9 -25.71 26.65 6.88
N ARG A 10 -25.33 27.91 7.08
CA ARG A 10 -24.00 28.40 6.67
C ARG A 10 -22.86 27.71 7.42
N ALA A 11 -23.04 27.39 8.69
CA ALA A 11 -22.05 26.64 9.47
C ALA A 11 -21.92 25.19 8.97
N LYS A 12 -23.03 24.51 8.66
CA LYS A 12 -23.04 23.17 8.05
C LYS A 12 -22.32 23.16 6.71
N GLN A 13 -22.63 24.11 5.83
CA GLN A 13 -21.98 24.21 4.52
C GLN A 13 -20.46 24.40 4.66
N ARG A 14 -20.00 25.23 5.61
CA ARG A 14 -18.56 25.39 5.88
C ARG A 14 -17.92 24.12 6.40
N LEU A 15 -18.60 23.38 7.27
CA LEU A 15 -18.13 22.09 7.79
C LEU A 15 -17.97 21.07 6.67
N THR A 16 -18.99 20.92 5.81
CA THR A 16 -18.93 20.00 4.66
C THR A 16 -17.79 20.37 3.71
N GLN A 17 -17.58 21.66 3.43
CA GLN A 17 -16.45 22.11 2.60
C GLN A 17 -15.10 21.83 3.25
N ALA A 18 -14.97 22.04 4.57
CA ALA A 18 -13.75 21.75 5.30
C ALA A 18 -13.44 20.25 5.32
N GLN A 19 -14.46 19.40 5.52
CA GLN A 19 -14.35 17.95 5.45
C GLN A 19 -13.90 17.48 4.06
N ALA A 20 -14.53 17.99 2.99
CA ALA A 20 -14.13 17.64 1.63
C ALA A 20 -12.67 18.03 1.31
N ARG A 21 -12.20 19.18 1.83
CA ARG A 21 -10.80 19.60 1.70
C ARG A 21 -9.86 18.66 2.46
N TYR A 22 -10.23 18.28 3.68
CA TYR A 22 -9.46 17.33 4.49
C TYR A 22 -9.35 15.97 3.81
N GLU A 23 -10.47 15.41 3.34
CA GLU A 23 -10.50 14.12 2.65
C GLU A 23 -9.64 14.14 1.39
N LYS A 24 -9.70 15.23 0.61
CA LYS A 24 -8.84 15.40 -0.57
C LYS A 24 -7.36 15.32 -0.20
N VAL A 25 -6.90 16.08 0.79
CA VAL A 25 -5.50 16.08 1.22
C VAL A 25 -5.10 14.72 1.80
N SER A 26 -5.93 14.17 2.69
CA SER A 26 -5.70 12.85 3.31
C SER A 26 -5.59 11.73 2.27
N SER A 27 -6.41 11.77 1.22
CA SER A 27 -6.37 10.80 0.14
C SER A 27 -5.07 10.87 -0.67
N VAL A 28 -4.54 12.07 -0.90
CA VAL A 28 -3.28 12.30 -1.63
C VAL A 28 -2.10 11.77 -0.82
N GLU A 29 -2.03 12.10 0.47
CA GLU A 29 -0.97 11.61 1.35
C GLU A 29 -1.03 10.08 1.50
N SER A 30 -2.23 9.52 1.65
CA SER A 30 -2.42 8.06 1.69
C SER A 30 -1.99 7.39 0.39
N GLN A 31 -2.25 8.01 -0.77
CA GLN A 31 -1.76 7.49 -2.06
C GLN A 31 -0.24 7.58 -2.17
N LYS A 32 0.38 8.67 -1.70
CA LYS A 32 1.82 8.84 -1.69
C LYS A 32 2.50 7.79 -0.81
N ALA A 33 2.01 7.59 0.41
CA ALA A 33 2.51 6.57 1.32
C ALA A 33 2.42 5.17 0.71
N ARG A 34 1.29 4.83 0.06
CA ARG A 34 1.15 3.54 -0.66
C ARG A 34 2.14 3.39 -1.81
N LYS A 35 2.41 4.45 -2.57
CA LYS A 35 3.38 4.43 -3.67
C LYS A 35 4.80 4.21 -3.16
N GLU A 36 5.17 4.88 -2.08
CA GLU A 36 6.49 4.73 -1.45
C GLU A 36 6.68 3.33 -0.86
N ASP A 37 5.67 2.80 -0.15
CA ASP A 37 5.67 1.44 0.37
C ASP A 37 5.77 0.39 -0.74
N LEU A 38 4.97 0.52 -1.81
CA LEU A 38 5.06 -0.37 -2.97
C LEU A 38 6.45 -0.34 -3.60
N ARG A 39 7.02 0.86 -3.79
CA ARG A 39 8.37 1.01 -4.35
C ARG A 39 9.41 0.34 -3.46
N ARG A 40 9.33 0.50 -2.14
CA ARG A 40 10.23 -0.16 -1.18
C ARG A 40 10.17 -1.68 -1.32
N LYS A 41 8.95 -2.24 -1.38
CA LYS A 41 8.72 -3.68 -1.55
C LYS A 41 9.28 -4.20 -2.87
N ILE A 42 9.06 -3.49 -3.98
CA ILE A 42 9.57 -3.86 -5.31
C ILE A 42 11.10 -3.85 -5.34
N ILE A 43 11.73 -2.79 -4.83
CA ILE A 43 13.20 -2.65 -4.85
C ILE A 43 13.83 -3.76 -4.00
N VAL A 44 13.35 -3.96 -2.77
CA VAL A 44 13.89 -4.98 -1.88
C VAL A 44 13.65 -6.38 -2.46
N GLY A 45 12.45 -6.66 -2.96
CA GLY A 45 12.13 -7.94 -3.57
C GLY A 45 13.01 -8.25 -4.78
N GLY A 46 13.17 -7.29 -5.71
CA GLY A 46 14.05 -7.46 -6.86
C GLY A 46 15.52 -7.67 -6.49
N ALA A 47 16.01 -6.96 -5.48
CA ALA A 47 17.37 -7.14 -4.98
C ALA A 47 17.59 -8.52 -4.34
N VAL A 48 16.62 -9.01 -3.56
CA VAL A 48 16.69 -10.37 -2.98
C VAL A 48 16.65 -11.42 -4.08
N LEU A 49 15.76 -11.28 -5.07
CA LEU A 49 15.69 -12.21 -6.22
C LEU A 49 17.00 -12.25 -7.01
N ALA A 50 17.68 -11.11 -7.21
CA ALA A 50 18.99 -11.11 -7.86
C ALA A 50 20.10 -11.74 -7.01
N MET A 51 19.96 -11.72 -5.68
CA MET A 51 20.96 -12.27 -4.76
C MET A 51 20.92 -13.81 -4.72
N VAL A 52 19.75 -14.42 -4.95
CA VAL A 52 19.60 -15.88 -4.87
C VAL A 52 20.44 -16.64 -5.89
N ASP A 53 20.83 -16.02 -7.00
CA ASP A 53 21.67 -16.62 -8.02
C ASP A 53 23.12 -16.87 -7.54
N SER A 54 23.53 -16.22 -6.44
CA SER A 54 24.92 -16.24 -5.96
C SER A 54 25.09 -16.50 -4.46
N ASP A 55 24.02 -16.46 -3.65
CA ASP A 55 24.05 -16.77 -2.22
C ASP A 55 22.97 -17.81 -1.84
N ASP A 56 23.42 -19.03 -1.53
CA ASP A 56 22.56 -20.15 -1.13
C ASP A 56 21.73 -19.86 0.13
N ARG A 57 22.21 -18.98 1.02
CA ARG A 57 21.45 -18.56 2.20
C ARG A 57 20.29 -17.65 1.81
N ALA A 58 20.49 -16.81 0.80
CA ALA A 58 19.43 -15.98 0.24
C ALA A 58 18.35 -16.85 -0.42
N ALA A 59 18.75 -17.88 -1.19
CA ALA A 59 17.84 -18.84 -1.78
C ALA A 59 17.03 -19.61 -0.71
N SER A 60 17.71 -20.08 0.34
CA SER A 60 17.08 -20.78 1.47
C SER A 60 16.07 -19.90 2.19
N LEU A 61 16.41 -18.64 2.48
CA LEU A 61 15.51 -17.69 3.13
C LEU A 61 14.29 -17.38 2.24
N LEU A 62 14.51 -17.20 0.93
CA LEU A 62 13.43 -16.95 -0.01
C LEU A 62 12.43 -18.11 -0.05
N ASN A 63 12.91 -19.37 -0.05
CA ASN A 63 12.05 -20.56 -0.01
C ASN A 63 11.18 -20.60 1.25
N VAL A 64 11.76 -20.30 2.43
CA VAL A 64 10.98 -20.23 3.68
C VAL A 64 9.87 -19.17 3.60
N VAL A 65 10.16 -18.01 2.98
CA VAL A 65 9.16 -16.96 2.80
C VAL A 65 8.05 -17.40 1.83
N ILE A 66 8.40 -18.04 0.71
CA ILE A 66 7.45 -18.55 -0.29
C ILE A 66 6.54 -19.62 0.33
N ASP A 67 7.10 -20.56 1.10
CA ASP A 67 6.33 -21.62 1.75
C ASP A 67 5.31 -21.07 2.76
N GLY A 68 5.66 -19.95 3.42
CA GLY A 68 4.78 -19.22 4.33
C GLY A 68 3.66 -18.42 3.67
N LEU A 69 3.66 -18.26 2.34
CA LEU A 69 2.56 -17.59 1.64
C LEU A 69 1.25 -18.36 1.81
N LYS A 70 0.14 -17.65 1.99
CA LYS A 70 -1.18 -18.27 2.17
C LYS A 70 -1.88 -18.62 0.86
N SER A 71 -1.47 -18.00 -0.25
CA SER A 71 -2.12 -18.14 -1.55
C SER A 71 -1.29 -19.04 -2.46
N ASP A 72 -1.89 -20.14 -2.91
CA ASP A 72 -1.25 -21.06 -3.86
C ASP A 72 -0.96 -20.37 -5.20
N ARG A 73 -1.83 -19.44 -5.61
CA ARG A 73 -1.63 -18.62 -6.80
C ARG A 73 -0.36 -17.77 -6.68
N ASP A 74 -0.12 -17.18 -5.51
CA ASP A 74 1.04 -16.33 -5.29
C ASP A 74 2.33 -17.18 -5.14
N LYS A 75 2.24 -18.38 -4.55
CA LYS A 75 3.35 -19.37 -4.54
C LYS A 75 3.76 -19.79 -5.94
N ALA A 76 2.79 -20.03 -6.84
CA ALA A 76 3.04 -20.46 -8.21
C ALA A 76 3.90 -19.48 -9.02
N LEU A 77 3.94 -18.19 -8.64
CA LEU A 77 4.80 -17.18 -9.28
C LEU A 77 6.29 -17.44 -9.07
N PHE A 78 6.67 -18.20 -8.03
CA PHE A 78 8.07 -18.45 -7.67
C PHE A 78 8.56 -19.86 -8.07
N ASN A 79 7.65 -20.81 -8.30
CA ASN A 79 7.98 -22.19 -8.68
C ASN A 79 8.33 -22.39 -10.17
N VAL A 80 8.47 -21.31 -10.95
CA VAL A 80 8.66 -21.37 -12.41
C VAL A 80 10.13 -21.60 -12.83
N SER A 81 11.09 -21.61 -11.90
CA SER A 81 12.53 -21.77 -12.21
C SER A 81 13.09 -23.18 -11.98
N ALA A 82 12.27 -24.22 -12.12
CA ALA A 82 12.73 -25.61 -12.15
C ALA A 82 12.62 -26.19 -13.56
N THR A 83 13.38 -25.65 -14.51
CA THR A 83 13.75 -26.29 -15.80
C THR A 83 15.07 -25.70 -16.26
#